data_AF-A0AB34K3P0-F1
#
_entry.id   AF-A0AB34K3P0-F1
#
_cell.length_a   1.000
_cell.length_b   1.000
_cell.length_c   1.000
_cell.angle_alpha   90.00
_cell.angle_beta   90.00
_cell.angle_gamma   90.00
#
_symmetry.space_group_name_H-M   'P 1'
#
loop_
_entity.id
_entity.type
_entity.pdbx_description
1 polymer ?
#
loop_
_entity_poly.entity_id
_entity_poly.type
_entity_poly.pdbx_seq_one_letter_code
_entity_poly.pdbx_strand_id
1 'polypeptide(L)'
;MQNDFVPCSDSNPNGGRFGVPEGDEITTPIADLIGYFMRKGAMVCATRDYHPHDHASFLTQGGPFPSHCVQGSEGSKFRPVVGQAMSAAMAAAGQGRVFVAFKAMHEDVDSFGGLPYCSGGKGRICNNAVGPERGIACQMGCNAAPWTGSLVMKQSTICDALDKGEAPDADAPPDVFATLTDGKDRNLSSLHEMLKGKRRLFVCGLALDFCVLDTCRNALELGFPEAYMILDMARASHIPGVGQFGSGFLNDPREVLAQMLDAGVRTTSFESVRGAKPPKLVHTASGRLRTAHVFPASLAPMSLAPVRLDVQVSFGELNAYSVSSSLIRKWGLSGSGRCSPKSSVPTNWWGAPVGAEYLAFASPMDGMSELKALERLAFLSVSHSAERRFVAFGGFIFFDANGDIIGVQAVGTGEQLTFKPPRPWRIEFTAGLSQADRFQPVTIKHLSKGGATEFCWLLPGEELSSESGEKWMPCAHGGFLYLMAGDMRPIFFEVA
;
A
#
# COMPACT_ATOMS: atom_id res chain seq x y z
N MET A 1 -5.30 -9.69 9.78
CA MET A 1 -5.15 -8.38 10.47
C MET A 1 -5.19 -8.57 11.98
N GLN A 2 -4.21 -9.27 12.55
CA GLN A 2 -4.18 -9.62 13.97
C GLN A 2 -3.20 -8.73 14.75
N ASN A 3 -3.35 -8.65 16.07
CA ASN A 3 -2.52 -7.84 16.95
C ASN A 3 -1.02 -8.15 16.80
N ASP A 4 -0.65 -9.42 16.64
CA ASP A 4 0.75 -9.81 16.55
C ASP A 4 1.47 -9.36 15.26
N PHE A 5 0.70 -9.10 14.20
CA PHE A 5 1.23 -8.59 12.95
C PHE A 5 1.28 -7.06 12.90
N VAL A 6 0.90 -6.37 13.98
CA VAL A 6 1.01 -4.93 14.10
C VAL A 6 2.01 -4.60 15.22
N PRO A 7 2.98 -3.69 14.99
CA PRO A 7 3.94 -3.31 16.01
C PRO A 7 3.30 -2.75 17.28
N CYS A 8 4.08 -2.73 18.36
CA CYS A 8 3.66 -2.06 19.58
C CYS A 8 3.54 -0.55 19.37
N SER A 9 2.45 0.03 19.83
CA SER A 9 2.09 1.45 19.73
C SER A 9 1.07 1.80 20.81
N ASP A 10 0.72 3.08 20.97
CA ASP A 10 -0.37 3.49 21.87
C ASP A 10 -1.72 2.84 21.48
N SER A 11 -1.94 2.61 20.19
CA SER A 11 -3.10 1.89 19.66
C SER A 11 -2.99 0.36 19.78
N ASN A 12 -1.80 -0.18 20.07
CA ASN A 12 -1.50 -1.60 20.17
C ASN A 12 -0.46 -1.89 21.27
N PRO A 13 -0.81 -1.72 22.56
CA PRO A 13 0.16 -1.83 23.65
C PRO A 13 0.77 -3.24 23.78
N ASN A 14 0.05 -4.26 23.29
CA ASN A 14 0.49 -5.66 23.25
C ASN A 14 0.93 -6.09 21.85
N GLY A 15 1.38 -5.14 21.00
CA GLY A 15 1.75 -5.43 19.62
C GLY A 15 2.85 -6.48 19.50
N GLY A 16 2.78 -7.26 18.43
CA GLY A 16 3.58 -8.47 18.32
C GLY A 16 5.03 -8.24 17.95
N ARG A 17 5.86 -9.20 18.34
CA ARG A 17 7.28 -9.29 17.95
C ARG A 17 7.48 -9.51 16.45
N PHE A 18 6.41 -9.85 15.74
CA PHE A 18 6.36 -10.00 14.28
C PHE A 18 5.50 -8.89 13.62
N GLY A 19 5.52 -7.70 14.23
CA GLY A 19 4.79 -6.54 13.75
C GLY A 19 5.29 -6.06 12.38
N VAL A 20 4.37 -5.93 11.42
CA VAL A 20 4.62 -5.38 10.09
C VAL A 20 4.55 -3.85 10.17
N PRO A 21 5.61 -3.11 9.79
CA PRO A 21 5.59 -1.65 9.79
C PRO A 21 4.41 -1.10 9.00
N GLU A 22 3.83 -0.02 9.52
CA GLU A 22 2.66 0.65 8.91
C GLU A 22 1.41 -0.25 8.84
N GLY A 23 1.43 -1.44 9.44
CA GLY A 23 0.28 -2.34 9.48
C GLY A 23 -0.93 -1.77 10.22
N ASP A 24 -0.71 -0.87 11.19
CA ASP A 24 -1.81 -0.17 11.89
C ASP A 24 -2.51 0.85 10.96
N GLU A 25 -1.77 1.47 10.03
CA GLU A 25 -2.29 2.52 9.13
C GLU A 25 -3.38 2.00 8.20
N ILE A 26 -3.38 0.70 7.89
CA ILE A 26 -4.35 0.06 7.00
C ILE A 26 -5.55 -0.56 7.72
N THR A 27 -5.62 -0.50 9.06
CA THR A 27 -6.72 -1.12 9.83
C THR A 27 -8.07 -0.44 9.58
N THR A 28 -8.15 0.88 9.70
CA THR A 28 -9.36 1.66 9.40
C THR A 28 -9.74 1.58 7.91
N PRO A 29 -8.80 1.76 6.95
CA PRO A 29 -9.12 1.54 5.55
C PRO A 29 -9.63 0.12 5.22
N ILE A 30 -9.15 -0.93 5.89
CA ILE A 30 -9.68 -2.29 5.74
C ILE A 30 -11.10 -2.42 6.31
N ALA A 31 -11.42 -1.76 7.43
CA ALA A 31 -12.79 -1.72 7.94
C ALA A 31 -13.77 -1.07 6.93
N ASP A 32 -13.35 0.02 6.28
CA ASP A 32 -14.12 0.65 5.21
C ASP A 32 -14.30 -0.27 4.00
N LEU A 33 -13.26 -1.02 3.64
CA LEU A 33 -13.27 -2.01 2.57
C LEU A 33 -14.25 -3.15 2.84
N ILE A 34 -14.28 -3.68 4.08
CA ILE A 34 -15.25 -4.68 4.54
C ILE A 34 -16.67 -4.13 4.32
N GLY A 35 -16.96 -2.93 4.84
CA GLY A 35 -18.26 -2.29 4.68
C GLY A 35 -18.63 -2.07 3.21
N TYR A 36 -17.68 -1.69 2.36
CA TYR A 36 -17.89 -1.53 0.92
C TYR A 36 -18.29 -2.84 0.24
N PHE A 37 -17.53 -3.92 0.42
CA PHE A 37 -17.83 -5.21 -0.21
C PHE A 37 -19.13 -5.81 0.31
N MET A 38 -19.43 -5.62 1.60
CA MET A 38 -20.72 -5.98 2.18
C MET A 38 -21.89 -5.31 1.47
N ARG A 39 -21.82 -4.00 1.23
CA ARG A 39 -22.84 -3.26 0.47
C ARG A 39 -22.96 -3.71 -0.99
N LYS A 40 -21.90 -4.26 -1.57
CA LYS A 40 -21.90 -4.84 -2.92
C LYS A 40 -22.40 -6.29 -2.95
N GLY A 41 -22.79 -6.85 -1.81
CA GLY A 41 -23.25 -8.24 -1.70
C GLY A 41 -22.14 -9.28 -1.91
N ALA A 42 -20.87 -8.88 -1.82
CA ALA A 42 -19.75 -9.79 -1.93
C ALA A 42 -19.63 -10.65 -0.66
N MET A 43 -18.97 -11.81 -0.82
CA MET A 43 -18.53 -12.62 0.30
C MET A 43 -17.28 -11.96 0.92
N VAL A 44 -17.22 -11.92 2.24
CA VAL A 44 -16.07 -11.37 2.99
C VAL A 44 -15.52 -12.47 3.89
N CYS A 45 -14.25 -12.79 3.72
CA CYS A 45 -13.55 -13.78 4.54
C CYS A 45 -12.34 -13.11 5.18
N ALA A 46 -12.22 -13.21 6.50
CA ALA A 46 -11.01 -12.82 7.23
C ALA A 46 -10.24 -14.07 7.65
N THR A 47 -8.95 -14.14 7.31
CA THR A 47 -8.08 -15.21 7.78
C THR A 47 -7.42 -14.86 9.11
N ARG A 48 -7.26 -15.85 9.97
CA ARG A 48 -6.48 -15.77 11.21
C ARG A 48 -5.41 -16.86 11.21
N ASP A 49 -4.16 -16.45 11.41
CA ASP A 49 -3.15 -17.39 11.91
C ASP A 49 -3.54 -17.83 13.32
N TYR A 50 -3.47 -19.12 13.59
CA TYR A 50 -3.99 -19.69 14.83
C TYR A 50 -3.12 -20.87 15.28
N HIS A 51 -1.87 -20.55 15.60
CA HIS A 51 -0.81 -21.53 15.82
C HIS A 51 -0.87 -22.18 17.21
N PRO A 52 -0.66 -23.51 17.32
CA PRO A 52 -0.35 -24.11 18.61
C PRO A 52 0.94 -23.52 19.20
N HIS A 53 1.14 -23.62 20.51
CA HIS A 53 2.24 -22.93 21.19
C HIS A 53 3.65 -23.41 20.74
N ASP A 54 3.71 -24.63 20.22
CA ASP A 54 4.85 -25.41 19.77
C ASP A 54 4.83 -25.62 18.25
N HIS A 55 4.25 -24.66 17.52
CA HIS A 55 4.24 -24.69 16.06
C HIS A 55 5.67 -24.63 15.48
N ALA A 56 5.95 -25.46 14.48
CA ALA A 56 7.26 -25.66 13.86
C ALA A 56 7.84 -24.41 13.18
N SER A 57 7.02 -23.40 12.88
CA SER A 57 7.49 -22.13 12.35
C SER A 57 8.14 -21.22 13.41
N PHE A 58 8.00 -21.55 14.70
CA PHE A 58 8.51 -20.75 15.80
C PHE A 58 9.99 -20.99 16.08
N LEU A 59 10.72 -19.94 16.45
CA LEU A 59 12.14 -19.96 16.86
C LEU A 59 12.39 -20.96 18.00
N THR A 60 11.42 -21.14 18.91
CA THR A 60 11.48 -22.12 19.99
C THR A 60 11.48 -23.58 19.50
N GLN A 61 11.02 -23.81 18.27
CA GLN A 61 10.96 -25.11 17.59
C GLN A 61 11.97 -25.21 16.44
N GLY A 62 12.89 -24.25 16.32
CA GLY A 62 13.87 -24.19 15.23
C GLY A 62 13.36 -23.56 13.93
N GLY A 63 12.13 -23.03 13.92
CA GLY A 63 11.58 -22.27 12.82
C GLY A 63 12.07 -20.81 12.75
N PRO A 64 11.73 -20.08 11.68
CA PRO A 64 12.32 -18.76 11.42
C PRO A 64 11.61 -17.58 12.10
N PHE A 65 10.44 -17.77 12.71
CA PHE A 65 9.62 -16.66 13.23
C PHE A 65 9.54 -16.66 14.76
N PRO A 66 9.48 -15.51 15.43
CA PRO A 66 9.12 -15.49 16.85
C PRO A 66 7.72 -16.08 17.04
N SER A 67 7.41 -16.63 18.21
CA SER A 67 6.04 -17.08 18.51
C SER A 67 5.05 -15.94 18.31
N HIS A 68 3.99 -16.21 17.55
CA HIS A 68 2.96 -15.24 17.17
C HIS A 68 1.64 -15.96 16.94
N CYS A 69 0.54 -15.22 17.01
CA CYS A 69 -0.83 -15.69 16.77
C CYS A 69 -1.16 -17.02 17.46
N VAL A 70 -0.63 -17.22 18.68
CA VAL A 70 -0.85 -18.44 19.46
C VAL A 70 -2.33 -18.56 19.80
N GLN A 71 -2.93 -19.75 19.64
CA GLN A 71 -4.35 -19.99 19.85
C GLN A 71 -4.84 -19.39 21.18
N GLY A 72 -5.85 -18.53 21.10
CA GLY A 72 -6.49 -17.89 22.26
C GLY A 72 -5.73 -16.72 22.89
N SER A 73 -4.51 -16.40 22.44
CA SER A 73 -3.74 -15.27 22.93
C SER A 73 -4.31 -13.93 22.45
N GLU A 74 -4.03 -12.83 23.18
CA GLU A 74 -4.35 -11.47 22.72
C GLU A 74 -3.71 -11.15 21.35
N GLY A 75 -2.51 -11.67 21.10
CA GLY A 75 -1.80 -11.51 19.84
C GLY A 75 -2.54 -12.12 18.64
N SER A 76 -3.30 -13.21 18.87
CA SER A 76 -4.11 -13.88 17.85
C SER A 76 -5.44 -13.20 17.53
N LYS A 77 -5.85 -12.19 18.31
CA LYS A 77 -7.09 -11.45 18.06
C LYS A 77 -6.92 -10.46 16.91
N PHE A 78 -8.02 -10.10 16.26
CA PHE A 78 -8.02 -9.03 15.27
C PHE A 78 -7.61 -7.69 15.90
N ARG A 79 -7.09 -6.79 15.07
CA ARG A 79 -7.05 -5.37 15.44
C ARG A 79 -8.47 -4.90 15.74
N PRO A 80 -8.74 -4.17 16.84
CA PRO A 80 -10.10 -3.89 17.31
C PRO A 80 -11.03 -3.31 16.23
N VAL A 81 -10.54 -2.34 15.45
CA VAL A 81 -11.30 -1.72 14.35
C VAL A 81 -11.73 -2.73 13.29
N VAL A 82 -10.85 -3.68 12.94
CA VAL A 82 -11.13 -4.73 11.96
C VAL A 82 -12.07 -5.79 12.55
N GLY A 83 -11.85 -6.19 13.80
CA GLY A 83 -12.72 -7.13 14.51
C GLY A 83 -14.16 -6.61 14.61
N GLN A 84 -14.32 -5.34 15.00
CA GLN A 84 -15.62 -4.66 15.05
C GLN A 84 -16.29 -4.60 13.68
N ALA A 85 -15.54 -4.27 12.62
CA ALA A 85 -16.09 -4.25 11.25
C ALA A 85 -16.55 -5.63 10.79
N MET A 86 -15.81 -6.70 11.13
CA MET A 86 -16.19 -8.08 10.85
C MET A 86 -17.44 -8.49 11.64
N SER A 87 -17.49 -8.20 12.94
CA SER A 87 -18.67 -8.44 13.79
C SER A 87 -19.92 -7.74 13.25
N ALA A 88 -19.81 -6.46 12.89
CA ALA A 88 -20.89 -5.70 12.28
C ALA A 88 -21.32 -6.30 10.92
N ALA A 89 -20.36 -6.73 10.10
CA ALA A 89 -20.64 -7.39 8.84
C ALA A 89 -21.37 -8.73 9.03
N MET A 90 -20.97 -9.54 10.01
CA MET A 90 -21.64 -10.80 10.36
C MET A 90 -23.08 -10.56 10.83
N ALA A 91 -23.29 -9.60 11.73
CA ALA A 91 -24.62 -9.22 12.22
C ALA A 91 -25.54 -8.79 11.06
N ALA A 92 -25.01 -7.99 10.12
CA ALA A 92 -25.77 -7.53 8.96
C ALA A 92 -26.01 -8.62 7.89
N ALA A 93 -25.11 -9.61 7.81
CA ALA A 93 -25.16 -10.65 6.79
C ALA A 93 -26.02 -11.85 7.18
N GLY A 94 -26.14 -12.13 8.47
CA GLY A 94 -26.55 -13.43 8.99
C GLY A 94 -25.50 -14.51 8.70
N GLN A 95 -25.90 -15.78 8.79
CA GLN A 95 -25.06 -16.91 8.44
C GLN A 95 -24.94 -17.01 6.90
N GLY A 96 -23.71 -17.02 6.35
CA GLY A 96 -23.51 -17.44 4.95
C GLY A 96 -22.72 -16.51 4.01
N ARG A 97 -22.33 -15.30 4.43
CA ARG A 97 -21.53 -14.38 3.58
C ARG A 97 -20.27 -13.82 4.22
N VAL A 98 -20.19 -13.84 5.55
CA VAL A 98 -19.07 -13.30 6.31
C VAL A 98 -18.52 -14.40 7.18
N PHE A 99 -17.22 -14.66 7.05
CA PHE A 99 -16.60 -15.81 7.69
C PHE A 99 -15.22 -15.47 8.23
N VAL A 100 -14.84 -16.17 9.30
CA VAL A 100 -13.47 -16.22 9.79
C VAL A 100 -12.91 -17.60 9.48
N ALA A 101 -11.75 -17.63 8.83
CA ALA A 101 -11.06 -18.85 8.45
C ALA A 101 -9.73 -18.93 9.22
N PHE A 102 -9.40 -20.10 9.74
CA PHE A 102 -8.22 -20.34 10.57
C PHE A 102 -7.17 -21.12 9.77
N LYS A 103 -5.91 -20.72 9.85
CA LYS A 103 -4.78 -21.39 9.18
C LYS A 103 -3.63 -21.63 10.14
N ALA A 104 -2.72 -22.50 9.72
CA ALA A 104 -1.50 -22.87 10.45
C ALA A 104 -1.78 -23.44 11.86
N MET A 105 -2.85 -24.24 11.97
CA MET A 105 -3.25 -24.89 13.22
C MET A 105 -2.52 -26.21 13.48
N HIS A 106 -1.85 -26.77 12.48
CA HIS A 106 -1.10 -28.01 12.59
C HIS A 106 0.31 -27.72 13.07
N GLU A 107 0.73 -28.35 14.15
CA GLU A 107 2.03 -28.13 14.82
C GLU A 107 3.21 -28.26 13.86
N ASP A 108 3.22 -29.23 12.96
CA ASP A 108 4.36 -29.48 12.06
C ASP A 108 4.27 -28.82 10.68
N VAL A 109 3.16 -28.14 10.34
CA VAL A 109 2.91 -27.65 8.98
C VAL A 109 2.45 -26.20 8.99
N ASP A 110 3.27 -25.33 8.41
CA ASP A 110 2.90 -23.93 8.28
C ASP A 110 2.03 -23.64 7.05
N SER A 111 1.14 -22.66 7.18
CA SER A 111 0.23 -22.21 6.12
C SER A 111 0.25 -20.69 5.97
N PHE A 112 1.13 -20.19 5.11
CA PHE A 112 1.25 -18.75 4.82
C PHE A 112 -0.04 -18.20 4.20
N GLY A 113 -0.45 -18.71 3.03
CA GLY A 113 -1.66 -18.28 2.36
C GLY A 113 -2.95 -18.84 2.98
N GLY A 114 -4.07 -18.20 2.67
CA GLY A 114 -5.41 -18.66 3.06
C GLY A 114 -5.96 -19.80 2.20
N LEU A 115 -5.31 -20.10 1.07
CA LEU A 115 -5.69 -21.17 0.15
C LEU A 115 -4.65 -22.29 0.15
N PRO A 116 -5.08 -23.55 -0.02
CA PRO A 116 -4.20 -24.72 0.04
C PRO A 116 -3.14 -24.67 -1.05
N TYR A 117 -2.01 -25.32 -0.78
CA TYR A 117 -0.92 -25.41 -1.75
C TYR A 117 -1.23 -26.49 -2.79
N CYS A 118 -0.97 -26.20 -4.06
CA CYS A 118 -1.06 -27.20 -5.12
C CYS A 118 0.18 -28.11 -5.16
N SER A 119 1.31 -27.65 -4.61
CA SER A 119 2.56 -28.42 -4.52
C SER A 119 3.32 -28.13 -3.22
N GLY A 120 3.97 -29.15 -2.65
CA GLY A 120 4.82 -29.04 -1.45
C GLY A 120 6.21 -28.43 -1.72
N GLY A 121 6.28 -27.34 -2.49
CA GLY A 121 7.52 -26.77 -3.07
C GLY A 121 8.48 -26.07 -2.09
N LYS A 122 9.53 -25.45 -2.65
CA LYS A 122 10.53 -24.67 -1.89
C LYS A 122 9.87 -23.54 -1.09
N GLY A 123 10.32 -23.32 0.14
CA GLY A 123 9.82 -22.26 1.02
C GLY A 123 8.61 -22.63 1.88
N ARG A 124 8.13 -23.88 1.81
CA ARG A 124 7.12 -24.39 2.75
C ARG A 124 7.81 -24.90 4.02
N ILE A 125 7.30 -24.52 5.19
CA ILE A 125 7.81 -24.98 6.48
C ILE A 125 7.03 -26.23 6.86
N CYS A 126 7.72 -27.37 6.79
CA CYS A 126 7.24 -28.63 7.32
C CYS A 126 8.37 -29.21 8.19
N ASN A 127 8.07 -29.56 9.44
CA ASN A 127 9.06 -30.24 10.27
C ASN A 127 9.28 -31.66 9.74
N ASN A 128 10.54 -32.09 9.63
CA ASN A 128 10.93 -33.33 8.93
C ASN A 128 11.76 -34.29 9.81
N ALA A 129 11.59 -34.28 11.14
CA ALA A 129 12.38 -35.08 12.07
C ALA A 129 11.51 -35.52 13.28
N VAL A 130 11.39 -36.77 13.76
CA VAL A 130 12.06 -38.07 13.59
C VAL A 130 11.05 -39.19 13.96
N GLY A 131 10.82 -40.21 13.12
CA GLY A 131 10.06 -41.41 13.55
C GLY A 131 9.54 -42.32 12.42
N PRO A 132 9.26 -43.63 12.68
CA PRO A 132 8.96 -44.63 11.65
C PRO A 132 7.50 -44.63 11.17
N GLU A 133 6.59 -43.91 11.83
CA GLU A 133 5.15 -43.93 11.55
C GLU A 133 4.73 -42.87 10.53
N ARG A 134 5.41 -42.85 9.38
CA ARG A 134 4.90 -42.12 8.19
C ARG A 134 3.81 -42.95 7.52
N GLY A 135 2.55 -42.55 7.66
CA GLY A 135 1.48 -43.22 6.91
C GLY A 135 0.04 -42.78 7.19
N ILE A 136 -0.24 -42.04 8.27
CA ILE A 136 -1.61 -41.58 8.53
C ILE A 136 -1.80 -40.23 7.86
N ALA A 137 -2.25 -40.27 6.60
CA ALA A 137 -2.76 -39.11 5.89
C ALA A 137 -3.93 -38.51 6.68
N CYS A 138 -3.73 -37.33 7.28
CA CYS A 138 -4.86 -36.57 7.78
C CYS A 138 -5.57 -35.92 6.59
N GLN A 139 -6.88 -36.15 6.47
CA GLN A 139 -7.67 -35.91 5.26
C GLN A 139 -8.09 -34.45 4.99
N MET A 140 -7.38 -33.43 5.48
CA MET A 140 -7.74 -32.03 5.18
C MET A 140 -6.50 -31.20 4.80
N GLY A 141 -6.54 -30.60 3.61
CA GLY A 141 -5.40 -30.05 2.85
C GLY A 141 -5.14 -30.92 1.61
N CYS A 142 -4.70 -30.31 0.49
CA CYS A 142 -4.50 -30.98 -0.81
C CYS A 142 -3.82 -32.35 -0.66
N ASN A 143 -4.17 -33.36 -1.48
CA ASN A 143 -3.51 -34.68 -1.51
C ASN A 143 -1.98 -34.59 -1.67
N ALA A 144 -1.44 -33.46 -2.13
CA ALA A 144 -0.01 -33.18 -2.26
C ALA A 144 0.61 -32.43 -1.07
N ALA A 145 -0.19 -31.80 -0.18
CA ALA A 145 0.24 -31.04 0.99
C ALA A 145 -0.91 -30.92 2.04
N PRO A 146 -1.08 -31.93 2.93
CA PRO A 146 -2.10 -31.89 3.98
C PRO A 146 -1.89 -30.69 4.93
N TRP A 147 -2.98 -30.19 5.52
CA TRP A 147 -3.06 -29.08 6.49
C TRP A 147 -2.68 -27.67 6.00
N THR A 148 -2.69 -27.44 4.69
CA THR A 148 -2.42 -26.13 4.10
C THR A 148 -3.71 -25.41 3.69
N GLY A 149 -3.67 -24.08 3.67
CA GLY A 149 -4.83 -23.21 3.49
C GLY A 149 -5.58 -22.95 4.80
N SER A 150 -6.74 -22.29 4.68
CA SER A 150 -7.59 -22.01 5.84
C SER A 150 -8.80 -22.94 5.91
N LEU A 151 -9.19 -23.27 7.15
CA LEU A 151 -10.41 -23.97 7.48
C LEU A 151 -11.43 -22.98 8.06
N VAL A 152 -12.65 -23.03 7.56
CA VAL A 152 -13.80 -22.39 8.19
C VAL A 152 -14.47 -23.45 9.03
N MET A 153 -14.45 -23.22 10.34
CA MET A 153 -15.05 -24.08 11.35
C MET A 153 -16.20 -23.33 12.00
N LYS A 154 -17.18 -24.08 12.49
CA LYS A 154 -18.23 -23.51 13.34
C LYS A 154 -17.61 -22.73 14.50
N GLN A 155 -18.16 -21.56 14.80
CA GLN A 155 -17.79 -20.75 15.96
C GLN A 155 -19.04 -20.62 16.83
N SER A 156 -19.15 -21.46 17.85
CA SER A 156 -20.41 -21.65 18.58
C SER A 156 -20.94 -20.37 19.25
N THR A 157 -20.06 -19.48 19.71
CA THR A 157 -20.45 -18.17 20.27
C THR A 157 -20.98 -17.19 19.22
N ILE A 158 -20.50 -17.27 17.97
CA ILE A 158 -21.09 -16.49 16.86
C ILE A 158 -22.48 -17.02 16.55
N CYS A 159 -22.65 -18.35 16.45
CA CYS A 159 -23.97 -18.94 16.19
C CYS A 159 -24.99 -18.54 17.27
N ASP A 160 -24.64 -18.69 18.54
CA ASP A 160 -25.51 -18.35 19.68
C ASP A 160 -25.87 -16.86 19.70
N ALA A 161 -24.91 -15.96 19.45
CA ALA A 161 -25.18 -14.53 19.35
C ALA A 161 -26.14 -14.20 18.20
N LEU A 162 -25.92 -14.77 17.02
CA LEU A 162 -26.79 -14.56 15.86
C LEU A 162 -28.22 -15.09 16.10
N ASP A 163 -28.37 -16.26 16.74
CA ASP A 163 -29.68 -16.84 17.06
C ASP A 163 -30.47 -15.98 18.06
N LYS A 164 -29.77 -15.27 18.95
CA LYS A 164 -30.36 -14.34 19.93
C LYS A 164 -30.55 -12.91 19.41
N GLY A 165 -30.06 -12.59 18.22
CA GLY A 165 -30.03 -11.22 17.70
C GLY A 165 -29.04 -10.31 18.44
N GLU A 166 -28.02 -10.88 19.07
CA GLU A 166 -26.93 -10.19 19.75
C GLU A 166 -25.75 -9.93 18.79
N ALA A 167 -24.84 -9.04 19.19
CA ALA A 167 -23.65 -8.75 18.39
C ALA A 167 -22.68 -9.95 18.41
N PRO A 168 -22.33 -10.54 17.26
CA PRO A 168 -21.36 -11.63 17.20
C PRO A 168 -19.94 -11.12 17.45
N ASP A 169 -19.09 -11.96 18.02
CA ASP A 169 -17.66 -11.67 18.19
C ASP A 169 -16.84 -12.35 17.09
N ALA A 170 -16.24 -11.55 16.20
CA ALA A 170 -15.38 -12.07 15.14
C ALA A 170 -14.12 -12.77 15.67
N ASP A 171 -13.71 -12.49 16.91
CA ASP A 171 -12.59 -13.17 17.58
C ASP A 171 -12.95 -14.50 18.23
N ALA A 172 -14.23 -14.92 18.15
CA ALA A 172 -14.70 -16.21 18.65
C ALA A 172 -13.81 -17.38 18.21
N PRO A 173 -13.44 -18.29 19.13
CA PRO A 173 -12.61 -19.43 18.79
C PRO A 173 -13.37 -20.43 17.90
N PRO A 174 -12.64 -21.25 17.11
CA PRO A 174 -13.25 -22.34 16.37
C PRO A 174 -13.73 -23.44 17.33
N ASP A 175 -14.85 -24.07 17.00
CA ASP A 175 -15.34 -25.29 17.65
C ASP A 175 -14.49 -26.47 17.17
N VAL A 176 -13.62 -26.98 18.05
CA VAL A 176 -12.68 -28.07 17.73
C VAL A 176 -13.39 -29.34 17.26
N PHE A 177 -14.62 -29.58 17.71
CA PHE A 177 -15.40 -30.73 17.26
C PHE A 177 -15.91 -30.60 15.83
N ALA A 178 -15.81 -29.42 15.20
CA ALA A 178 -16.08 -29.25 13.78
C ALA A 178 -15.22 -30.17 12.90
N THR A 179 -14.06 -30.61 13.39
CA THR A 179 -13.13 -31.49 12.67
C THR A 179 -13.45 -32.99 12.77
N LEU A 180 -14.40 -33.39 13.62
CA LEU A 180 -14.72 -34.81 13.81
C LEU A 180 -15.46 -35.41 12.61
N THR A 181 -15.04 -36.62 12.23
CA THR A 181 -15.67 -37.44 11.18
C THR A 181 -16.69 -38.43 11.77
N ASP A 182 -17.54 -37.96 12.70
CA ASP A 182 -18.55 -38.78 13.40
C ASP A 182 -19.94 -38.78 12.72
N GLY A 183 -20.01 -38.31 11.47
CA GLY A 183 -21.24 -38.25 10.66
C GLY A 183 -22.17 -37.08 10.96
N LYS A 184 -21.82 -36.17 11.88
CA LYS A 184 -22.59 -34.95 12.12
C LYS A 184 -22.04 -33.79 11.30
N ASP A 185 -22.92 -33.13 10.53
CA ASP A 185 -22.57 -31.90 9.83
C ASP A 185 -22.38 -30.74 10.82
N ARG A 186 -21.18 -30.18 10.83
CA ARG A 186 -20.79 -29.02 11.64
C ARG A 186 -20.28 -27.88 10.78
N ASN A 187 -20.64 -27.84 9.50
CA ASN A 187 -20.25 -26.82 8.54
C ASN A 187 -18.72 -26.62 8.43
N LEU A 188 -17.94 -27.71 8.58
CA LEU A 188 -16.52 -27.66 8.26
C LEU A 188 -16.33 -27.51 6.76
N SER A 189 -15.57 -26.51 6.34
CA SER A 189 -15.21 -26.32 4.94
C SER A 189 -13.80 -25.75 4.84
N SER A 190 -13.05 -26.10 3.80
CA SER A 190 -11.88 -25.30 3.43
C SER A 190 -12.32 -23.95 2.86
N LEU A 191 -11.48 -22.92 3.00
CA LEU A 191 -11.71 -21.63 2.35
C LEU A 191 -11.78 -21.78 0.82
N HIS A 192 -11.02 -22.71 0.26
CA HIS A 192 -11.07 -23.01 -1.17
C HIS A 192 -12.46 -23.47 -1.62
N GLU A 193 -13.07 -24.42 -0.90
CA GLU A 193 -14.42 -24.90 -1.22
C GLU A 193 -15.46 -23.79 -1.13
N MET A 194 -15.36 -22.91 -0.13
CA MET A 194 -16.28 -21.78 0.04
C MET A 194 -16.16 -20.75 -1.08
N LEU A 195 -14.95 -20.55 -1.59
CA LEU A 195 -14.66 -19.61 -2.65
C LEU A 195 -14.85 -20.24 -4.05
N LYS A 196 -15.15 -21.54 -4.14
CA LYS A 196 -15.36 -22.23 -5.41
C LYS A 196 -16.48 -21.55 -6.22
N GLY A 197 -16.20 -21.32 -7.51
CA GLY A 197 -17.13 -20.63 -8.43
C GLY A 197 -17.12 -19.10 -8.33
N LYS A 198 -16.35 -18.48 -7.43
CA LYS A 198 -16.15 -17.03 -7.45
C LYS A 198 -15.18 -16.63 -8.56
N ARG A 199 -15.56 -15.66 -9.38
CA ARG A 199 -14.75 -15.19 -10.51
C ARG A 199 -13.59 -14.29 -10.11
N ARG A 200 -13.81 -13.43 -9.11
CA ARG A 200 -12.86 -12.40 -8.66
C ARG A 200 -12.58 -12.56 -7.18
N LEU A 201 -11.32 -12.72 -6.85
CA LEU A 201 -10.81 -12.66 -5.50
C LEU A 201 -10.08 -11.34 -5.29
N PHE A 202 -10.41 -10.62 -4.21
CA PHE A 202 -9.70 -9.42 -3.78
C PHE A 202 -9.02 -9.72 -2.45
N VAL A 203 -7.72 -9.53 -2.37
CA VAL A 203 -6.89 -9.90 -1.22
C VAL A 203 -6.16 -8.66 -0.71
N CYS A 204 -6.18 -8.46 0.61
CA CYS A 204 -5.55 -7.35 1.31
C CYS A 204 -5.08 -7.81 2.70
N GLY A 205 -4.36 -6.93 3.41
CA GLY A 205 -3.93 -7.15 4.79
C GLY A 205 -2.43 -7.40 4.93
N LEU A 206 -2.07 -8.28 5.87
CA LEU A 206 -0.69 -8.49 6.31
C LEU A 206 -0.33 -9.97 6.25
N ALA A 207 0.91 -10.35 5.93
CA ALA A 207 1.93 -9.53 5.28
C ALA A 207 1.84 -9.65 3.75
N LEU A 208 2.12 -8.55 3.03
CA LEU A 208 2.04 -8.45 1.57
C LEU A 208 2.86 -9.53 0.88
N ASP A 209 4.10 -9.72 1.32
CA ASP A 209 5.12 -10.61 0.77
C ASP A 209 5.02 -12.06 1.28
N PHE A 210 4.11 -12.33 2.24
CA PHE A 210 3.79 -13.67 2.72
C PHE A 210 2.33 -14.00 2.45
N CYS A 211 1.47 -13.90 3.47
CA CYS A 211 0.08 -14.35 3.44
C CYS A 211 -0.71 -13.78 2.25
N VAL A 212 -0.59 -12.49 1.95
CA VAL A 212 -1.37 -11.85 0.87
C VAL A 212 -0.92 -12.36 -0.50
N LEU A 213 0.37 -12.35 -0.78
CA LEU A 213 0.92 -12.85 -2.04
C LEU A 213 0.64 -14.33 -2.22
N ASP A 214 0.93 -15.15 -1.20
CA ASP A 214 0.75 -16.60 -1.27
C ASP A 214 -0.72 -16.98 -1.49
N THR A 215 -1.65 -16.26 -0.85
CA THR A 215 -3.10 -16.42 -1.12
C THR A 215 -3.45 -16.11 -2.58
N CYS A 216 -2.91 -15.02 -3.14
CA CYS A 216 -3.18 -14.67 -4.54
C CYS A 216 -2.62 -15.72 -5.52
N ARG A 217 -1.40 -16.20 -5.27
CA ARG A 217 -0.73 -17.22 -6.09
C ARG A 217 -1.50 -18.53 -6.07
N ASN A 218 -1.81 -19.04 -4.87
CA ASN A 218 -2.53 -20.29 -4.71
C ASN A 218 -3.95 -20.20 -5.32
N ALA A 219 -4.60 -19.04 -5.27
CA ALA A 219 -5.88 -18.85 -5.97
C ALA A 219 -5.74 -19.10 -7.48
N LEU A 220 -4.72 -18.52 -8.12
CA LEU A 220 -4.51 -18.69 -9.56
C LEU A 220 -4.11 -20.13 -9.91
N GLU A 221 -3.27 -20.77 -9.10
CA GLU A 221 -2.93 -22.19 -9.25
C GLU A 221 -4.15 -23.11 -9.11
N LEU A 222 -5.08 -22.78 -8.21
CA LEU A 222 -6.35 -23.49 -8.02
C LEU A 222 -7.40 -23.18 -9.10
N GLY A 223 -7.06 -22.35 -10.09
CA GLY A 223 -7.90 -22.05 -11.25
C GLY A 223 -8.91 -20.92 -11.05
N PHE A 224 -8.72 -20.05 -10.06
CA PHE A 224 -9.53 -18.82 -9.96
C PHE A 224 -9.27 -17.93 -11.18
N PRO A 225 -10.29 -17.40 -11.87
CA PRO A 225 -10.09 -16.61 -13.07
C PRO A 225 -9.29 -15.31 -12.83
N GLU A 226 -9.52 -14.67 -11.68
CA GLU A 226 -8.88 -13.39 -11.34
C GLU A 226 -8.60 -13.30 -9.83
N ALA A 227 -7.34 -13.04 -9.48
CA ALA A 227 -6.92 -12.67 -8.13
C ALA A 227 -6.29 -11.26 -8.16
N TYR A 228 -6.82 -10.37 -7.32
CA TYR A 228 -6.42 -8.97 -7.18
C TYR A 228 -5.84 -8.71 -5.80
N MET A 229 -4.58 -8.29 -5.73
CA MET A 229 -4.01 -7.69 -4.53
C MET A 229 -4.40 -6.21 -4.47
N ILE A 230 -5.04 -5.79 -3.38
CA ILE A 230 -5.35 -4.38 -3.11
C ILE A 230 -4.13 -3.75 -2.44
N LEU A 231 -3.27 -3.12 -3.23
CA LEU A 231 -1.92 -2.71 -2.81
C LEU A 231 -1.92 -1.67 -1.69
N ASP A 232 -2.79 -0.67 -1.77
CA ASP A 232 -2.93 0.37 -0.74
C ASP A 232 -3.46 -0.17 0.59
N MET A 233 -4.01 -1.39 0.58
CA MET A 233 -4.52 -2.11 1.74
C MET A 233 -3.64 -3.30 2.15
N ALA A 234 -2.38 -3.36 1.69
CA ALA A 234 -1.43 -4.40 2.08
C ALA A 234 -0.08 -3.79 2.52
N ARG A 235 0.60 -4.41 3.49
CA ARG A 235 1.96 -4.01 3.92
C ARG A 235 2.89 -5.21 4.02
N ALA A 236 4.11 -5.05 3.52
CA ALA A 236 5.14 -6.09 3.51
C ALA A 236 5.87 -6.14 4.85
N SER A 237 6.27 -7.34 5.26
CA SER A 237 7.09 -7.52 6.46
C SER A 237 8.44 -6.83 6.27
N HIS A 238 8.71 -5.87 7.17
CA HIS A 238 9.90 -5.02 7.13
C HIS A 238 10.43 -4.81 8.54
N ILE A 239 11.74 -4.91 8.73
CA ILE A 239 12.44 -4.57 9.96
C ILE A 239 13.59 -3.63 9.55
N PRO A 240 13.50 -2.32 9.86
CA PRO A 240 14.55 -1.37 9.51
C PRO A 240 15.94 -1.83 9.99
N GLY A 241 16.89 -1.98 9.07
CA GLY A 241 18.28 -2.36 9.37
C GLY A 241 18.57 -3.87 9.44
N VAL A 242 17.60 -4.73 9.15
CA VAL A 242 17.76 -6.20 9.16
C VAL A 242 17.52 -6.79 7.76
N GLY A 243 18.23 -7.87 7.41
CA GLY A 243 18.07 -8.58 6.12
C GLY A 243 19.33 -8.53 5.23
N GLN A 244 19.49 -9.53 4.36
CA GLN A 244 20.70 -9.78 3.56
C GLN A 244 21.07 -8.65 2.59
N PHE A 245 20.18 -7.66 2.39
CA PHE A 245 20.33 -6.58 1.42
C PHE A 245 20.26 -5.17 2.01
N GLY A 246 20.26 -5.02 3.34
CA GLY A 246 20.26 -3.71 4.01
C GLY A 246 18.99 -2.85 3.81
N SER A 247 17.99 -3.36 3.08
CA SER A 247 16.73 -2.67 2.77
C SER A 247 15.69 -2.76 3.88
N GLY A 248 15.87 -3.68 4.84
CA GLY A 248 14.92 -3.96 5.91
C GLY A 248 13.80 -4.94 5.54
N PHE A 249 13.60 -5.30 4.27
CA PHE A 249 12.53 -6.25 3.90
C PHE A 249 12.95 -7.70 4.19
N LEU A 250 12.02 -8.52 4.68
CA LEU A 250 12.29 -9.95 4.92
C LEU A 250 12.51 -10.73 3.61
N ASN A 251 11.85 -10.31 2.53
CA ASN A 251 12.07 -10.81 1.17
C ASN A 251 12.58 -9.68 0.25
N ASP A 252 13.44 -9.99 -0.74
CA ASP A 252 13.88 -8.96 -1.71
C ASP A 252 12.64 -8.47 -2.49
N PRO A 253 12.32 -7.16 -2.49
CA PRO A 253 11.20 -6.62 -3.25
C PRO A 253 11.22 -6.99 -4.74
N ARG A 254 12.39 -7.24 -5.34
CA ARG A 254 12.52 -7.77 -6.71
C ARG A 254 11.96 -9.18 -6.84
N GLU A 255 12.25 -10.03 -5.87
CA GLU A 255 11.77 -11.42 -5.85
C GLU A 255 10.26 -11.44 -5.60
N VAL A 256 9.76 -10.63 -4.67
CA VAL A 256 8.32 -10.46 -4.42
C VAL A 256 7.59 -10.04 -5.70
N LEU A 257 8.11 -9.03 -6.40
CA LEU A 257 7.53 -8.59 -7.68
C LEU A 257 7.63 -9.68 -8.75
N ALA A 258 8.77 -10.37 -8.86
CA ALA A 258 8.93 -11.45 -9.83
C ALA A 258 7.90 -12.57 -9.58
N GLN A 259 7.69 -12.96 -8.32
CA GLN A 259 6.68 -13.95 -7.93
C GLN A 259 5.25 -13.49 -8.25
N MET A 260 4.94 -12.21 -8.01
CA MET A 260 3.63 -11.64 -8.37
C MET A 260 3.38 -11.73 -9.89
N LEU A 261 4.37 -11.31 -10.69
CA LEU A 261 4.27 -11.29 -12.14
C LEU A 261 4.21 -12.69 -12.74
N ASP A 262 5.07 -13.61 -12.27
CA ASP A 262 5.15 -15.00 -12.71
C ASP A 262 3.83 -15.75 -12.46
N ALA A 263 3.24 -15.55 -11.29
CA ALA A 263 1.97 -16.16 -10.95
C ALA A 263 0.75 -15.50 -11.62
N GLY A 264 0.91 -14.34 -12.28
CA GLY A 264 -0.19 -13.60 -12.90
C GLY A 264 -1.09 -12.84 -11.92
N VAL A 265 -0.58 -12.53 -10.73
CA VAL A 265 -1.31 -11.75 -9.71
C VAL A 265 -1.58 -10.34 -10.24
N ARG A 266 -2.85 -9.91 -10.20
CA ARG A 266 -3.24 -8.56 -10.61
C ARG A 266 -3.18 -7.64 -9.39
N THR A 267 -2.86 -6.37 -9.61
CA THR A 267 -2.84 -5.35 -8.55
C THR A 267 -3.91 -4.30 -8.78
N THR A 268 -4.50 -3.78 -7.71
CA THR A 268 -5.48 -2.68 -7.73
C THR A 268 -5.30 -1.78 -6.51
N SER A 269 -5.97 -0.62 -6.49
CA SER A 269 -6.19 0.18 -5.28
C SER A 269 -7.63 0.08 -4.80
N PHE A 270 -7.92 0.44 -3.55
CA PHE A 270 -9.29 0.53 -3.05
C PHE A 270 -10.11 1.55 -3.83
N GLU A 271 -9.51 2.68 -4.21
CA GLU A 271 -10.14 3.69 -5.07
C GLU A 271 -10.58 3.10 -6.43
N SER A 272 -9.70 2.34 -7.07
CA SER A 272 -10.01 1.67 -8.35
C SER A 272 -11.14 0.65 -8.20
N VAL A 273 -11.23 -0.02 -7.05
CA VAL A 273 -12.34 -0.93 -6.72
C VAL A 273 -13.66 -0.16 -6.55
N ARG A 274 -13.64 1.07 -5.99
CA ARG A 274 -14.84 1.86 -5.68
C ARG A 274 -15.56 2.44 -6.90
N GLY A 275 -14.85 2.83 -7.97
CA GLY A 275 -15.49 3.12 -9.27
C GLY A 275 -14.98 4.31 -10.07
N ALA A 276 -13.82 4.20 -10.71
CA ALA A 276 -13.44 5.05 -11.84
C ALA A 276 -12.83 4.20 -12.97
N LYS A 277 -13.70 3.68 -13.86
CA LYS A 277 -13.40 2.74 -14.98
C LYS A 277 -12.99 1.31 -14.52
N PRO A 278 -13.25 0.27 -15.36
CA PRO A 278 -12.74 -1.08 -15.09
C PRO A 278 -11.22 -1.03 -14.85
N PRO A 279 -10.66 -1.92 -14.01
CA PRO A 279 -9.25 -1.90 -13.65
C PRO A 279 -8.40 -1.86 -14.92
N LYS A 280 -7.68 -0.76 -15.16
CA LYS A 280 -6.71 -0.72 -16.25
C LYS A 280 -5.60 -1.70 -15.91
N LEU A 281 -5.53 -2.75 -16.71
CA LEU A 281 -4.47 -3.76 -16.69
C LEU A 281 -3.10 -3.09 -16.66
N VAL A 282 -2.32 -3.36 -15.61
CA VAL A 282 -0.86 -3.34 -15.76
C VAL A 282 -0.47 -4.72 -16.26
N HIS A 283 -0.68 -4.96 -17.56
CA HIS A 283 -0.03 -6.08 -18.24
C HIS A 283 1.44 -5.67 -18.45
N THR A 284 2.36 -6.21 -17.67
CA THR A 284 3.75 -6.33 -18.13
C THR A 284 3.81 -7.54 -19.06
N ALA A 285 3.30 -7.40 -20.27
CA ALA A 285 3.54 -8.37 -21.32
C ALA A 285 5.04 -8.38 -21.62
N SER A 286 5.65 -9.56 -21.54
CA SER A 286 6.98 -9.85 -22.08
C SER A 286 6.93 -9.74 -23.61
N GLY A 287 7.04 -8.53 -24.12
CA GLY A 287 7.09 -8.27 -25.55
C GLY A 287 7.89 -6.99 -25.77
N ARG A 288 8.95 -7.08 -26.58
CA ARG A 288 9.66 -5.91 -27.11
C ARG A 288 8.66 -5.08 -27.92
N LEU A 289 7.99 -4.14 -27.25
CA LEU A 289 7.11 -3.16 -27.86
C LEU A 289 7.91 -1.89 -28.13
N ARG A 290 8.06 -1.55 -29.41
CA ARG A 290 8.31 -0.17 -29.85
C ARG A 290 7.08 0.64 -29.46
N THR A 291 7.09 1.25 -28.26
CA THR A 291 5.97 2.09 -27.80
C THR A 291 6.15 3.51 -28.32
N ALA A 292 5.17 4.01 -29.07
CA ALA A 292 4.98 5.45 -29.17
C ALA A 292 4.73 6.00 -27.75
N HIS A 293 5.53 6.98 -27.34
CA HIS A 293 5.45 7.64 -26.04
C HIS A 293 4.18 8.49 -25.99
N VAL A 294 3.11 8.00 -25.35
CA VAL A 294 1.90 8.80 -25.13
C VAL A 294 1.93 9.33 -23.70
N PHE A 295 2.17 10.64 -23.57
CA PHE A 295 2.09 11.34 -22.29
C PHE A 295 0.63 11.42 -21.81
N PRO A 296 0.34 11.39 -20.49
CA PRO A 296 -1.04 11.38 -19.98
C PRO A 296 -1.86 12.59 -20.44
N ALA A 297 -3.13 12.33 -20.78
CA ALA A 297 -4.12 13.35 -21.17
C ALA A 297 -4.68 14.16 -19.98
N SER A 298 -4.27 13.86 -18.75
CA SER A 298 -4.61 14.58 -17.52
C SER A 298 -3.61 14.19 -16.41
N LEU A 299 -3.22 15.13 -15.56
CA LEU A 299 -2.63 14.77 -14.26
C LEU A 299 -3.71 14.25 -13.32
N ALA A 300 -3.37 13.22 -12.55
CA ALA A 300 -4.27 12.75 -11.50
C ALA A 300 -4.44 13.84 -10.44
N PRO A 301 -5.64 13.98 -9.83
CA PRO A 301 -5.83 14.81 -8.66
C PRO A 301 -4.81 14.47 -7.56
N MET A 302 -4.43 15.48 -6.79
CA MET A 302 -3.47 15.33 -5.69
C MET A 302 -4.09 15.69 -4.34
N SER A 303 -3.76 14.93 -3.30
CA SER A 303 -4.00 15.33 -1.90
C SER A 303 -2.91 16.29 -1.42
N LEU A 304 -3.27 17.20 -0.52
CA LEU A 304 -2.36 18.03 0.25
C LEU A 304 -2.47 17.65 1.73
N ALA A 305 -1.39 17.10 2.28
CA ALA A 305 -1.36 16.67 3.68
C ALA A 305 -0.35 17.50 4.47
N PRO A 306 -0.69 18.01 5.68
CA PRO A 306 0.25 18.76 6.51
C PRO A 306 1.44 17.89 6.91
N VAL A 307 2.63 18.49 6.96
CA VAL A 307 3.91 17.83 7.22
C VAL A 307 4.51 18.36 8.52
N ARG A 308 5.02 17.46 9.37
CA ARG A 308 5.71 17.83 10.61
C ARG A 308 7.22 17.62 10.47
N LEU A 309 7.85 18.43 9.62
CA LEU A 309 9.29 18.48 9.44
C LEU A 309 9.82 19.86 9.78
N ASP A 310 11.01 19.90 10.37
CA ASP A 310 11.76 21.14 10.56
C ASP A 310 12.40 21.53 9.22
N VAL A 311 11.74 22.44 8.51
CA VAL A 311 12.13 22.90 7.17
C VAL A 311 12.69 24.31 7.28
N GLN A 312 13.84 24.53 6.66
CA GLN A 312 14.43 25.85 6.44
C GLN A 312 14.45 26.15 4.95
N VAL A 313 14.30 27.42 4.58
CA VAL A 313 14.33 27.88 3.20
C VAL A 313 15.30 29.04 3.05
N SER A 314 16.07 29.02 1.97
CA SER A 314 16.96 30.11 1.57
C SER A 314 16.58 30.58 0.17
N PHE A 315 16.29 31.87 0.03
CA PHE A 315 16.06 32.53 -1.24
C PHE A 315 17.30 33.35 -1.59
N GLY A 316 17.92 33.07 -2.74
CA GLY A 316 19.19 33.67 -3.15
C GLY A 316 19.48 33.42 -4.62
N GLU A 317 20.76 33.20 -4.99
CA GLU A 317 21.13 32.79 -6.34
C GLU A 317 20.45 31.47 -6.75
N LEU A 318 20.28 30.55 -5.79
CA LEU A 318 19.52 29.31 -5.93
C LEU A 318 18.51 29.21 -4.80
N ASN A 319 17.24 29.04 -5.15
CA ASN A 319 16.18 28.84 -4.17
C ASN A 319 16.21 27.39 -3.67
N ALA A 320 16.47 27.22 -2.37
CA ALA A 320 16.67 25.91 -1.78
C ALA A 320 15.94 25.77 -0.46
N TYR A 321 15.64 24.53 -0.09
CA TYR A 321 15.14 24.15 1.21
C TYR A 321 16.02 23.05 1.82
N SER A 322 16.07 23.00 3.14
CA SER A 322 16.72 21.92 3.88
C SER A 322 15.81 21.40 4.98
N VAL A 323 15.94 20.13 5.30
CA VAL A 323 15.15 19.47 6.34
C VAL A 323 16.05 18.83 7.38
N SER A 324 15.91 19.26 8.62
CA SER A 324 16.64 18.67 9.75
C SER A 324 15.86 17.49 10.32
N SER A 325 16.14 16.28 9.83
CA SER A 325 15.52 15.06 10.36
C SER A 325 16.49 13.89 10.45
N SER A 326 16.48 13.22 11.61
CA SER A 326 17.21 11.96 11.80
C SER A 326 16.76 10.87 10.83
N LEU A 327 15.52 10.96 10.34
CA LEU A 327 14.92 10.05 9.39
C LEU A 327 15.56 10.16 8.00
N ILE A 328 15.83 11.39 7.55
CA ILE A 328 16.43 11.67 6.23
C ILE A 328 17.87 11.16 6.17
N ARG A 329 18.66 11.38 7.24
CA ARG A 329 20.02 10.84 7.35
C ARG A 329 20.06 9.31 7.26
N LYS A 330 19.06 8.63 7.85
CA LYS A 330 18.94 7.16 7.77
C LYS A 330 18.64 6.67 6.35
N TRP A 331 18.09 7.51 5.49
CA TRP A 331 17.81 7.17 4.09
C TRP A 331 18.97 7.50 3.13
N GLY A 332 20.08 8.04 3.65
CA GLY A 332 21.23 8.41 2.82
C GLY A 332 20.97 9.61 1.90
N LEU A 333 19.95 10.41 2.18
CA LEU A 333 19.67 11.65 1.45
C LEU A 333 20.40 12.84 2.08
N SER A 334 20.72 13.85 1.27
CA SER A 334 21.42 15.06 1.73
C SER A 334 20.62 15.87 2.74
N GLY A 335 19.28 15.77 2.70
CA GLY A 335 18.39 16.64 3.43
C GLY A 335 18.22 18.02 2.81
N SER A 336 18.70 18.23 1.58
CA SER A 336 18.50 19.44 0.78
C SER A 336 17.65 19.18 -0.45
N GLY A 337 16.95 20.20 -0.94
CA GLY A 337 16.33 20.19 -2.27
C GLY A 337 16.11 21.61 -2.77
N ARG A 338 15.71 21.76 -4.04
CA ARG A 338 15.37 23.08 -4.60
C ARG A 338 13.89 23.41 -4.44
N CYS A 339 13.57 24.69 -4.35
CA CYS A 339 12.21 25.19 -4.32
C CYS A 339 11.97 26.27 -5.38
N SER A 340 10.70 26.51 -5.71
CA SER A 340 10.33 27.65 -6.55
C SER A 340 10.59 28.97 -5.82
N PRO A 341 10.64 30.11 -6.54
CA PRO A 341 10.47 31.41 -5.90
C PRO A 341 9.16 31.46 -5.10
N LYS A 342 9.11 32.36 -4.11
CA LYS A 342 7.89 32.63 -3.37
C LYS A 342 6.87 33.37 -4.24
N SER A 343 5.60 33.02 -4.09
CA SER A 343 4.46 33.67 -4.76
C SER A 343 3.29 33.81 -3.81
N SER A 344 2.39 34.76 -4.05
CA SER A 344 1.18 34.91 -3.24
C SER A 344 0.34 33.63 -3.23
N VAL A 345 -0.22 33.29 -2.07
CA VAL A 345 -1.13 32.15 -1.93
C VAL A 345 -2.44 32.45 -2.67
N PRO A 346 -2.91 31.58 -3.58
CA PRO A 346 -4.21 31.73 -4.20
C PRO A 346 -5.34 31.73 -3.17
N THR A 347 -6.40 32.49 -3.45
CA THR A 347 -7.59 32.50 -2.59
C THR A 347 -8.15 31.08 -2.44
N ASN A 348 -8.49 30.68 -1.21
CA ASN A 348 -9.02 29.36 -0.88
C ASN A 348 -8.09 28.16 -1.16
N TRP A 349 -6.77 28.35 -1.10
CA TRP A 349 -5.83 27.23 -1.21
C TRP A 349 -6.11 26.15 -0.14
N TRP A 350 -6.25 24.90 -0.59
CA TRP A 350 -6.66 23.80 0.27
C TRP A 350 -5.67 23.56 1.42
N GLY A 351 -6.16 23.76 2.65
CA GLY A 351 -5.38 23.51 3.87
C GLY A 351 -4.23 24.47 4.11
N ALA A 352 -4.20 25.63 3.44
CA ALA A 352 -3.23 26.67 3.77
C ALA A 352 -3.40 27.11 5.25
N PRO A 353 -2.30 27.25 6.00
CA PRO A 353 -2.36 27.76 7.38
C PRO A 353 -3.00 29.15 7.45
N VAL A 354 -3.67 29.44 8.56
CA VAL A 354 -4.18 30.79 8.85
C VAL A 354 -2.99 31.76 8.91
N GLY A 355 -3.07 32.85 8.15
CA GLY A 355 -1.98 33.84 8.04
C GLY A 355 -0.97 33.57 6.92
N ALA A 356 -1.18 32.53 6.10
CA ALA A 356 -0.31 32.27 4.94
C ALA A 356 -0.52 33.33 3.85
N GLU A 357 0.51 34.12 3.58
CA GLU A 357 0.50 35.13 2.50
C GLU A 357 1.27 34.65 1.26
N TYR A 358 2.33 33.87 1.47
CA TYR A 358 3.17 33.36 0.39
C TYR A 358 3.28 31.84 0.43
N LEU A 359 3.49 31.23 -0.74
CA LEU A 359 3.88 29.83 -0.89
C LEU A 359 5.10 29.69 -1.79
N ALA A 360 5.85 28.62 -1.59
CA ALA A 360 6.85 28.11 -2.52
C ALA A 360 6.67 26.60 -2.70
N PHE A 361 6.87 26.09 -3.91
CA PHE A 361 6.85 24.66 -4.17
C PHE A 361 8.23 24.07 -3.88
N ALA A 362 8.33 23.19 -2.90
CA ALA A 362 9.49 22.35 -2.66
C ALA A 362 9.47 21.17 -3.62
N SER A 363 10.51 21.03 -4.43
CA SER A 363 10.65 19.88 -5.34
C SER A 363 11.03 18.62 -4.55
N PRO A 364 10.99 17.41 -5.15
CA PRO A 364 11.59 16.23 -4.56
C PRO A 364 13.02 16.49 -4.08
N MET A 365 13.36 15.90 -2.94
CA MET A 365 14.69 16.03 -2.32
C MET A 365 15.79 15.56 -3.26
N ASP A 366 16.96 16.19 -3.19
CA ASP A 366 18.10 15.83 -4.00
C ASP A 366 18.48 14.34 -3.77
N GLY A 367 18.88 13.65 -4.84
CA GLY A 367 19.15 12.21 -4.82
C GLY A 367 17.92 11.32 -5.00
N MET A 368 16.68 11.84 -4.86
CA MET A 368 15.47 11.04 -5.11
C MET A 368 15.36 10.57 -6.57
N SER A 369 15.88 11.35 -7.52
CA SER A 369 15.94 11.00 -8.94
C SER A 369 16.99 9.94 -9.25
N GLU A 370 17.91 9.64 -8.33
CA GLU A 370 19.03 8.70 -8.49
C GLU A 370 18.77 7.35 -7.82
N LEU A 371 17.90 7.31 -6.79
CA LEU A 371 17.48 6.08 -6.13
C LEU A 371 17.00 5.04 -7.15
N LYS A 372 17.37 3.77 -6.99
CA LYS A 372 16.92 2.73 -7.94
C LYS A 372 15.40 2.64 -7.93
N ALA A 373 14.86 2.22 -9.07
CA ALA A 373 13.44 1.95 -9.29
C ALA A 373 12.70 1.29 -8.11
N LEU A 374 13.36 0.30 -7.50
CA LEU A 374 12.85 -0.51 -6.41
C LEU A 374 13.01 0.14 -5.04
N GLU A 375 14.08 0.90 -4.81
CA GLU A 375 14.25 1.69 -3.59
C GLU A 375 13.19 2.80 -3.54
N ARG A 376 12.86 3.40 -4.69
CA ARG A 376 11.74 4.35 -4.82
C ARG A 376 10.37 3.69 -4.60
N LEU A 377 10.11 2.51 -5.18
CA LEU A 377 8.84 1.80 -4.94
C LEU A 377 8.71 1.34 -3.47
N ALA A 378 9.79 0.88 -2.84
CA ALA A 378 9.81 0.58 -1.41
C ALA A 378 9.58 1.82 -0.54
N PHE A 379 10.11 2.98 -0.96
CA PHE A 379 9.91 4.27 -0.30
C PHE A 379 8.48 4.82 -0.50
N LEU A 380 7.86 4.56 -1.65
CA LEU A 380 6.67 5.28 -2.15
C LEU A 380 5.38 4.47 -2.29
N SER A 381 5.45 3.15 -2.38
CA SER A 381 4.27 2.31 -2.64
C SER A 381 3.58 1.84 -1.36
N VAL A 382 4.10 2.26 -0.20
CA VAL A 382 3.75 1.68 1.10
C VAL A 382 3.41 2.76 2.15
N SER A 383 3.93 3.99 2.03
CA SER A 383 3.83 4.96 3.13
C SER A 383 2.70 5.98 2.96
N HIS A 384 1.79 6.06 3.95
CA HIS A 384 0.84 7.16 4.08
C HIS A 384 1.44 8.41 4.75
N SER A 385 2.70 8.35 5.22
CA SER A 385 3.39 9.48 5.86
C SER A 385 3.47 10.69 4.93
N ALA A 386 3.02 11.85 5.43
CA ALA A 386 3.14 13.11 4.72
C ALA A 386 4.63 13.49 4.56
N GLU A 387 5.46 13.20 5.55
CA GLU A 387 6.90 13.47 5.56
C GLU A 387 7.63 12.73 4.44
N ARG A 388 7.33 11.44 4.24
CA ARG A 388 7.93 10.65 3.14
C ARG A 388 7.47 11.14 1.77
N ARG A 389 6.19 11.49 1.65
CA ARG A 389 5.64 12.06 0.42
C ARG A 389 6.28 13.41 0.09
N PHE A 390 6.51 14.26 1.10
CA PHE A 390 7.20 15.53 0.93
C PHE A 390 8.61 15.33 0.35
N VAL A 391 9.37 14.40 0.95
CA VAL A 391 10.73 14.09 0.48
C VAL A 391 10.73 13.57 -0.95
N ALA A 392 9.78 12.70 -1.33
CA ALA A 392 9.84 12.03 -2.63
C ALA A 392 9.12 12.73 -3.79
N PHE A 393 8.04 13.44 -3.51
CA PHE A 393 7.20 14.08 -4.53
C PHE A 393 7.21 15.61 -4.42
N GLY A 394 7.72 16.15 -3.31
CA GLY A 394 7.68 17.58 -3.04
C GLY A 394 6.40 18.00 -2.32
N GLY A 395 6.19 19.31 -2.28
CA GLY A 395 5.16 19.91 -1.46
C GLY A 395 5.13 21.42 -1.53
N PHE A 396 4.27 22.03 -0.71
CA PHE A 396 4.14 23.48 -0.60
C PHE A 396 4.60 23.94 0.79
N ILE A 397 5.47 24.95 0.82
CA ILE A 397 5.93 25.62 2.03
C ILE A 397 5.22 26.96 2.10
N PHE A 398 4.59 27.27 3.23
CA PHE A 398 3.81 28.48 3.46
C PHE A 398 4.55 29.45 4.36
N PHE A 399 4.46 30.73 4.02
CA PHE A 399 5.09 31.81 4.75
C PHE A 399 4.06 32.88 5.12
N ASP A 400 4.27 33.53 6.26
CA ASP A 400 3.53 34.73 6.66
C ASP A 400 4.05 36.00 5.96
N ALA A 401 3.51 37.16 6.36
CA ALA A 401 3.91 38.47 5.86
C ALA A 401 5.40 38.80 6.09
N ASN A 402 5.98 38.28 7.18
CA ASN A 402 7.37 38.52 7.56
C ASN A 402 8.34 37.59 6.83
N GLY A 403 7.83 36.54 6.18
CA GLY A 403 8.61 35.52 5.51
C GLY A 403 8.96 34.34 6.41
N ASP A 404 8.32 34.21 7.58
CA ASP A 404 8.50 33.09 8.48
C ASP A 404 7.69 31.89 7.99
N ILE A 405 8.25 30.68 8.09
CA ILE A 405 7.57 29.44 7.69
C ILE A 405 6.50 29.11 8.72
N ILE A 406 5.25 29.03 8.29
CA ILE A 406 4.09 28.75 9.16
C ILE A 406 3.39 27.42 8.82
N GLY A 407 3.83 26.73 7.78
CA GLY A 407 3.35 25.39 7.48
C GLY A 407 3.97 24.76 6.26
N VAL A 408 3.87 23.44 6.18
CA VAL A 408 4.36 22.64 5.06
C VAL A 408 3.30 21.59 4.72
N GLN A 409 3.08 21.39 3.42
CA GLN A 409 2.18 20.36 2.89
C GLN A 409 2.93 19.45 1.92
N ALA A 410 2.64 18.16 1.96
CA ALA A 410 3.10 17.18 0.99
C ALA A 410 2.05 16.93 -0.08
N VAL A 411 2.49 16.77 -1.33
CA VAL A 411 1.63 16.25 -2.40
C VAL A 411 1.50 14.73 -2.28
N GLY A 412 0.33 14.20 -2.60
CA GLY A 412 0.08 12.76 -2.67
C GLY A 412 -1.16 12.43 -3.50
N THR A 413 -1.69 11.23 -3.38
CA THR A 413 -2.90 10.80 -4.09
C THR A 413 -4.17 11.24 -3.36
N GLY A 414 -5.07 11.98 -4.01
CA GLY A 414 -6.37 12.41 -3.47
C GLY A 414 -7.03 13.49 -4.32
N GLU A 415 -8.11 14.12 -3.88
CA GLU A 415 -8.98 14.92 -4.76
C GLU A 415 -8.92 16.46 -4.56
N GLN A 416 -7.95 16.97 -3.79
CA GLN A 416 -7.93 18.40 -3.43
C GLN A 416 -7.40 19.29 -4.56
N LEU A 417 -6.17 19.04 -5.01
CA LEU A 417 -5.55 19.78 -6.09
C LEU A 417 -5.88 19.10 -7.42
N THR A 418 -6.73 19.71 -8.23
CA THR A 418 -7.15 19.18 -9.53
C THR A 418 -6.55 20.00 -10.67
N PHE A 419 -6.49 19.43 -11.88
CA PHE A 419 -5.80 20.03 -13.02
C PHE A 419 -6.70 20.10 -14.25
N LYS A 420 -6.57 21.19 -15.00
CA LYS A 420 -7.16 21.33 -16.34
C LYS A 420 -6.46 20.39 -17.33
N PRO A 421 -7.09 20.09 -18.50
CA PRO A 421 -6.44 19.32 -19.55
C PRO A 421 -5.09 19.92 -19.98
N PRO A 422 -4.14 19.09 -20.47
CA PRO A 422 -2.81 19.55 -20.86
C PRO A 422 -2.90 20.58 -21.98
N ARG A 423 -2.12 21.65 -21.85
CA ARG A 423 -1.97 22.67 -22.88
C ARG A 423 -0.54 22.65 -23.43
N PRO A 424 -0.34 22.82 -24.74
CA PRO A 424 1.00 23.00 -25.31
C PRO A 424 1.69 24.21 -24.69
N TRP A 425 2.96 24.05 -24.34
CA TRP A 425 3.79 25.15 -23.87
C TRP A 425 4.32 26.00 -25.03
N ARG A 426 4.49 27.29 -24.79
CA ARG A 426 5.11 28.26 -25.69
C ARG A 426 6.61 28.31 -25.44
N ILE A 427 7.40 27.73 -26.34
CA ILE A 427 8.83 27.46 -26.12
C ILE A 427 9.67 28.73 -25.89
N GLU A 428 9.22 29.87 -26.41
CA GLU A 428 9.86 31.18 -26.27
C GLU A 428 9.89 31.70 -24.82
N PHE A 429 9.16 31.08 -23.89
CA PHE A 429 9.17 31.39 -22.46
C PHE A 429 10.01 30.42 -21.62
N THR A 430 10.60 29.38 -22.23
CA THR A 430 11.41 28.39 -21.51
C THR A 430 12.71 28.98 -21.00
N ALA A 431 13.37 29.85 -21.79
CA ALA A 431 14.69 30.39 -21.48
C ALA A 431 14.74 31.12 -20.13
N GLY A 432 13.73 31.94 -19.82
CA GLY A 432 13.64 32.65 -18.54
C GLY A 432 13.51 31.70 -17.34
N LEU A 433 12.73 30.63 -17.48
CA LEU A 433 12.58 29.60 -16.42
C LEU A 433 13.88 28.79 -16.22
N SER A 434 14.60 28.50 -17.31
CA SER A 434 15.89 27.82 -17.27
C SER A 434 16.99 28.69 -16.65
N GLN A 435 17.04 29.98 -16.99
CA GLN A 435 18.00 30.93 -16.39
C GLN A 435 17.77 31.12 -14.89
N ALA A 436 16.51 30.98 -14.44
CA ALA A 436 16.15 31.00 -13.02
C ALA A 436 16.33 29.63 -12.32
N ASP A 437 16.94 28.64 -12.99
CA ASP A 437 17.19 27.27 -12.49
C ASP A 437 15.95 26.57 -11.88
N ARG A 438 14.79 26.74 -12.53
CA ARG A 438 13.50 26.23 -11.99
C ARG A 438 13.15 24.80 -12.41
N PHE A 439 13.94 24.19 -13.28
CA PHE A 439 13.66 22.86 -13.80
C PHE A 439 14.32 21.78 -12.96
N GLN A 440 13.56 20.71 -12.71
CA GLN A 440 13.94 19.61 -11.84
C GLN A 440 13.67 18.26 -12.53
N PRO A 441 14.51 17.23 -12.31
CA PRO A 441 14.28 15.91 -12.89
C PRO A 441 12.93 15.32 -12.49
N VAL A 442 12.22 14.71 -13.44
CA VAL A 442 10.97 13.99 -13.15
C VAL A 442 11.26 12.72 -12.36
N THR A 443 10.76 12.63 -11.12
CA THR A 443 10.92 11.44 -10.27
C THR A 443 9.80 10.40 -10.48
N ILE A 444 8.66 10.82 -11.04
CA ILE A 444 7.48 9.97 -11.27
C ILE A 444 7.64 9.16 -12.56
N LYS A 445 7.79 7.83 -12.42
CA LYS A 445 8.07 6.92 -13.54
C LYS A 445 7.04 6.90 -14.65
N HIS A 446 5.76 7.11 -14.34
CA HIS A 446 4.74 7.13 -15.37
C HIS A 446 4.93 8.32 -16.31
N LEU A 447 5.27 9.49 -15.75
CA LEU A 447 5.54 10.70 -16.51
C LEU A 447 6.84 10.58 -17.31
N SER A 448 7.90 10.00 -16.72
CA SER A 448 9.16 9.79 -17.43
C SER A 448 9.07 8.75 -18.55
N LYS A 449 8.27 7.67 -18.39
CA LYS A 449 7.96 6.75 -19.49
C LYS A 449 7.14 7.39 -20.61
N GLY A 450 6.29 8.35 -20.25
CA GLY A 450 5.60 9.24 -21.21
C GLY A 450 6.53 10.22 -21.90
N GLY A 451 7.81 10.25 -21.50
CA GLY A 451 8.91 11.02 -22.08
C GLY A 451 9.09 12.41 -21.49
N ALA A 452 8.50 12.74 -20.34
CA ALA A 452 8.92 13.93 -19.60
C ALA A 452 10.29 13.72 -18.95
N THR A 453 11.19 14.69 -19.12
CA THR A 453 12.55 14.66 -18.58
C THR A 453 12.65 15.49 -17.31
N GLU A 454 12.12 16.70 -17.36
CA GLU A 454 12.17 17.70 -16.30
C GLU A 454 10.81 18.33 -16.11
N PHE A 455 10.59 18.90 -14.93
CA PHE A 455 9.38 19.64 -14.61
C PHE A 455 9.68 20.91 -13.82
N CYS A 456 8.75 21.85 -13.86
CA CYS A 456 8.81 23.11 -13.14
C CYS A 456 7.42 23.45 -12.61
N TRP A 457 7.34 23.95 -11.38
CA TRP A 457 6.13 24.61 -10.86
C TRP A 457 6.06 26.03 -11.43
N LEU A 458 4.97 26.38 -12.09
CA LEU A 458 4.61 27.73 -12.56
C LEU A 458 3.89 28.46 -11.43
N LEU A 459 4.27 29.70 -11.13
CA LEU A 459 3.69 30.41 -9.98
C LEU A 459 2.25 30.87 -10.30
N PRO A 460 1.37 30.98 -9.29
CA PRO A 460 0.08 31.61 -9.45
C PRO A 460 0.20 33.06 -9.93
N GLY A 461 -0.48 33.38 -11.03
CA GLY A 461 -0.49 34.74 -11.59
C GLY A 461 0.85 35.20 -12.17
N GLU A 462 1.77 34.27 -12.44
CA GLU A 462 3.10 34.61 -12.95
C GLU A 462 3.04 35.20 -14.37
N GLU A 463 3.59 36.40 -14.56
CA GLU A 463 3.79 36.97 -15.90
C GLU A 463 5.21 36.65 -16.38
N LEU A 464 5.32 35.83 -17.42
CA LEU A 464 6.59 35.49 -18.05
C LEU A 464 6.86 36.43 -19.23
N SER A 465 8.14 36.71 -19.48
CA SER A 465 8.59 37.49 -20.63
C SER A 465 9.44 36.63 -21.57
N SER A 466 9.17 36.70 -22.87
CA SER A 466 10.04 36.10 -23.90
C SER A 466 11.25 36.99 -24.19
N GLU A 467 12.24 36.46 -24.91
CA GLU A 467 13.40 37.25 -25.38
C GLU A 467 12.99 38.42 -26.30
N SER A 468 11.85 38.31 -26.98
CA SER A 468 11.29 39.36 -27.82
C SER A 468 10.48 40.41 -27.04
N GLY A 469 10.41 40.29 -25.71
CA GLY A 469 9.65 41.19 -24.83
C GLY A 469 8.14 40.94 -24.80
N GLU A 470 7.66 39.82 -25.35
CA GLU A 470 6.25 39.44 -25.23
C GLU A 470 5.96 38.97 -23.80
N LYS A 471 4.82 39.34 -23.25
CA LYS A 471 4.37 38.94 -21.92
C LYS A 471 3.25 37.90 -21.98
N TRP A 472 3.31 36.91 -21.11
CA TRP A 472 2.30 35.85 -21.05
C TRP A 472 2.11 35.34 -19.62
N MET A 473 0.85 35.24 -19.19
CA MET A 473 0.46 34.62 -17.93
C MET A 473 -0.16 33.24 -18.20
N PRO A 474 0.58 32.13 -18.01
CA PRO A 474 0.10 30.80 -18.39
C PRO A 474 -0.97 30.24 -17.44
N CYS A 475 -0.89 30.57 -16.15
CA CYS A 475 -1.68 29.95 -15.08
C CYS A 475 -2.18 30.99 -14.06
N ALA A 476 -3.48 30.96 -13.74
CA ALA A 476 -4.03 31.82 -12.68
C ALA A 476 -3.67 31.28 -11.28
N HIS A 477 -3.78 29.96 -11.07
CA HIS A 477 -3.60 29.29 -9.77
C HIS A 477 -2.30 28.48 -9.66
N GLY A 478 -1.38 28.67 -10.61
CA GLY A 478 -0.16 27.88 -10.75
C GLY A 478 -0.37 26.60 -11.57
N GLY A 479 0.71 25.85 -11.78
CA GLY A 479 0.65 24.62 -12.58
C GLY A 479 1.99 23.92 -12.74
N PHE A 480 1.97 22.72 -13.32
CA PHE A 480 3.19 21.97 -13.61
C PHE A 480 3.50 21.97 -15.11
N LEU A 481 4.65 22.52 -15.48
CA LEU A 481 5.24 22.45 -16.81
C LEU A 481 6.17 21.23 -16.88
N TYR A 482 6.09 20.46 -17.97
CA TYR A 482 6.96 19.32 -18.25
C TYR A 482 7.71 19.54 -19.56
N LEU A 483 9.05 19.44 -19.49
CA LEU A 483 9.90 19.33 -20.66
C LEU A 483 9.92 17.87 -21.13
N MET A 484 9.96 17.68 -22.44
CA MET A 484 9.76 16.38 -23.08
C MET A 484 11.00 15.98 -23.88
N ALA A 485 11.31 14.69 -23.90
CA ALA A 485 12.44 14.14 -24.65
C ALA A 485 12.19 14.15 -26.17
N GLY A 486 13.26 14.32 -26.94
CA GLY A 486 13.22 14.28 -28.40
C GLY A 486 12.42 15.45 -28.99
N ASP A 487 11.64 15.17 -30.04
CA ASP A 487 10.86 16.18 -30.78
C ASP A 487 9.49 16.47 -30.17
N MET A 488 9.21 15.96 -28.96
CA MET A 488 7.93 16.17 -28.30
C MET A 488 7.83 17.60 -27.76
N ARG A 489 6.67 18.24 -27.97
CA ARG A 489 6.43 19.60 -27.47
C ARG A 489 6.27 19.59 -25.95
N PRO A 490 6.87 20.54 -25.21
CA PRO A 490 6.59 20.69 -23.79
C PRO A 490 5.12 21.01 -23.55
N ILE A 491 4.62 20.61 -22.38
CA ILE A 491 3.21 20.70 -22.02
C ILE A 491 3.07 21.10 -20.57
N PHE A 492 1.99 21.78 -20.23
CA PHE A 492 1.72 22.17 -18.86
C PHE A 492 0.27 21.90 -18.45
N PHE A 493 0.10 21.70 -17.15
CA PHE A 493 -1.18 21.47 -16.49
C PHE A 493 -1.41 22.58 -15.48
N GLU A 494 -2.44 23.39 -15.72
CA GLU A 494 -2.87 24.44 -14.80
C GLU A 494 -3.74 23.84 -13.69
N VAL A 495 -3.56 24.32 -12.46
CA VAL A 495 -4.47 24.01 -11.34
C VAL A 495 -5.86 24.56 -11.66
N ALA A 496 -6.88 23.71 -11.50
CA ALA A 496 -8.26 24.01 -11.87
C ALA A 496 -8.97 24.92 -10.86
#